data_AF-R5CU10-F1
#
_entry.id   AF-R5CU10-F1
#
_cell.length_a   1.000
_cell.length_b   1.000
_cell.length_c   1.000
_cell.angle_alpha   90.00
_cell.angle_beta   90.00
_cell.angle_gamma   90.00
#
_symmetry.space_group_name_H-M   'P 1'
#
loop_
_entity.id
_entity.type
_entity.pdbx_description
1 polymer ?
#
loop_
_entity_poly.entity_id
_entity_poly.type
_entity_poly.pdbx_seq_one_letter_code
_entity_poly.pdbx_strand_id
1 'polypeptide(L)'
;MDFEYKLMLIAKDASEEGFEEGYKKGFEEGYKEGFEKGYKEGLREVRLSNYSSLVQDGVLSLSDAISLSDLSEEEINGWIRAHSNA
;
A
#
# COMPACT_ATOMS: atom_id res chain seq x y z
N MET A 1 -24.60 -48.64 -5.44
CA MET A 1 -25.17 -47.28 -5.57
C MET A 1 -24.78 -46.38 -4.41
N ASP A 2 -24.82 -46.84 -3.14
CA ASP A 2 -24.54 -46.00 -1.97
C ASP A 2 -23.06 -45.60 -1.77
N PHE A 3 -22.10 -46.45 -2.18
CA PHE A 3 -20.67 -46.19 -1.96
C PHE A 3 -20.09 -45.11 -2.89
N GLU A 4 -20.35 -45.18 -4.20
CA GLU A 4 -19.84 -44.18 -5.14
C GLU A 4 -20.47 -42.80 -4.93
N TYR A 5 -21.74 -42.75 -4.54
CA TYR A 5 -22.40 -41.50 -4.20
C TYR A 5 -21.75 -40.83 -2.97
N LYS A 6 -21.38 -41.61 -1.94
CA LYS A 6 -20.63 -41.10 -0.78
C LYS A 6 -19.24 -40.58 -1.16
N LEU A 7 -18.52 -41.30 -2.03
CA LEU A 7 -17.21 -40.84 -2.51
C LEU A 7 -17.32 -39.53 -3.30
N MET A 8 -18.36 -39.38 -4.13
CA MET A 8 -18.61 -38.15 -4.87
C MET A 8 -18.89 -36.96 -3.96
N LEU A 9 -19.66 -37.14 -2.88
CA LEU A 9 -19.91 -36.09 -1.90
C LEU A 9 -18.62 -35.67 -1.18
N ILE A 10 -17.82 -36.63 -0.69
CA ILE A 10 -16.55 -36.33 -0.03
C ILE A 10 -15.59 -35.58 -0.96
N ALA A 11 -15.51 -35.98 -2.24
CA ALA A 11 -14.67 -35.30 -3.22
C ALA A 11 -15.14 -33.88 -3.52
N LYS A 12 -16.46 -33.66 -3.55
CA LYS A 12 -17.05 -32.33 -3.72
C LYS A 12 -16.74 -31.44 -2.52
N ASP A 13 -17.01 -31.92 -1.31
CA ASP A 13 -16.76 -31.17 -0.07
C ASP A 13 -15.28 -30.81 0.06
N ALA A 14 -14.37 -31.77 -0.17
CA ALA A 14 -12.93 -31.52 -0.14
C ALA A 14 -12.48 -30.49 -1.20
N SER A 15 -13.10 -30.50 -2.38
CA SER A 15 -12.80 -29.51 -3.43
C SER A 15 -13.32 -28.12 -3.07
N GLU A 16 -14.50 -28.02 -2.45
CA GLU A 16 -15.09 -26.77 -1.99
C GLU A 16 -14.25 -26.18 -0.84
N GLU A 17 -13.89 -26.98 0.15
CA GLU A 17 -13.02 -26.58 1.27
C GLU A 17 -11.63 -26.12 0.78
N GLY A 18 -11.00 -26.87 -0.12
CA GLY A 18 -9.70 -26.51 -0.68
C GLY A 18 -9.72 -25.21 -1.48
N PHE A 19 -10.82 -24.95 -2.20
CA PHE A 19 -11.01 -23.70 -2.93
C PHE A 19 -11.24 -22.52 -1.97
N GLU A 20 -12.12 -22.68 -0.97
CA GLU A 20 -12.38 -21.64 0.03
C GLU A 20 -11.12 -21.28 0.83
N GLU A 21 -10.36 -22.28 1.26
CA GLU A 21 -9.12 -22.06 2.00
C GLU A 21 -8.07 -21.35 1.13
N GLY A 22 -7.89 -21.81 -0.12
CA GLY A 22 -6.96 -21.20 -1.07
C GLY A 22 -7.34 -19.76 -1.41
N TYR A 23 -8.62 -19.49 -1.66
CA TYR A 23 -9.14 -18.16 -1.94
C TYR A 23 -8.96 -17.23 -0.74
N LYS A 24 -9.33 -17.68 0.46
CA LYS A 24 -9.22 -16.88 1.68
C LYS A 24 -7.77 -16.50 1.97
N LYS A 25 -6.85 -17.47 1.91
CA LYS A 25 -5.41 -17.21 2.12
C LYS A 25 -4.86 -16.25 1.08
N GLY A 26 -5.10 -16.51 -0.21
CA GLY A 26 -4.61 -15.65 -1.28
C GLY A 26 -5.16 -14.23 -1.21
N PHE A 27 -6.46 -14.07 -0.89
CA PHE A 27 -7.08 -12.76 -0.71
C PHE A 27 -6.53 -12.03 0.52
N GLU A 28 -6.43 -12.70 1.66
CA GLU A 28 -5.95 -12.09 2.90
C GLU A 28 -4.49 -11.62 2.78
N GLU A 29 -3.61 -12.47 2.22
CA GLU A 29 -2.21 -12.13 1.99
C GLU A 29 -2.07 -10.99 0.96
N GLY A 30 -2.71 -11.13 -0.20
CA GLY A 30 -2.64 -10.13 -1.26
C GLY A 30 -3.24 -8.78 -0.88
N TYR A 31 -4.39 -8.79 -0.17
CA TYR A 31 -5.02 -7.57 0.31
C TYR A 31 -4.14 -6.89 1.37
N LYS A 32 -3.62 -7.64 2.34
CA LYS A 32 -2.80 -7.08 3.42
C LYS A 32 -1.53 -6.45 2.87
N GLU A 33 -0.80 -7.14 2.01
CA GLU A 33 0.43 -6.62 1.42
C GLU A 33 0.15 -5.41 0.51
N GLY A 34 -0.83 -5.51 -0.38
CA GLY A 34 -1.20 -4.44 -1.30
C GLY A 34 -1.69 -3.19 -0.56
N PHE A 35 -2.54 -3.37 0.44
CA PHE A 35 -3.06 -2.27 1.26
C PHE A 35 -1.95 -1.61 2.07
N GLU A 36 -1.09 -2.39 2.74
CA GLU A 36 -0.01 -1.85 3.56
C GLU A 36 0.99 -1.05 2.70
N LYS A 37 1.37 -1.57 1.53
CA LYS A 37 2.26 -0.88 0.61
C LYS A 37 1.64 0.41 0.08
N GLY A 38 0.42 0.34 -0.44
CA GLY A 38 -0.28 1.50 -0.99
C GLY A 38 -0.54 2.58 0.06
N TYR A 39 -0.89 2.19 1.28
CA TYR A 39 -1.10 3.12 2.38
C TYR A 39 0.21 3.84 2.78
N LYS A 40 1.33 3.12 2.87
CA LYS A 40 2.64 3.71 3.17
C LYS A 40 3.10 4.66 2.06
N GLU A 41 2.93 4.28 0.80
CA GLU A 41 3.26 5.10 -0.35
C GLU A 41 2.45 6.39 -0.37
N GLY A 42 1.12 6.31 -0.23
CA GLY A 42 0.26 7.48 -0.17
C GLY A 42 0.57 8.41 1.00
N LEU A 43 0.87 7.87 2.19
CA LEU A 43 1.32 8.70 3.33
C LEU A 43 2.65 9.41 3.04
N ARG A 44 3.58 8.76 2.33
CA ARG A 44 4.86 9.37 1.94
C ARG A 44 4.65 10.48 0.91
N GLU A 45 3.78 10.28 -0.08
CA GLU A 45 3.46 11.31 -1.08
C GLU A 45 2.82 12.55 -0.46
N VAL A 46 1.82 12.37 0.42
CA VAL A 46 1.18 13.49 1.14
C VAL A 46 2.21 14.23 1.98
N ARG A 47 3.11 13.50 2.66
CA ARG A 47 4.18 14.11 3.44
C ARG A 47 5.09 14.95 2.56
N LEU A 48 5.55 14.40 1.43
CA LEU A 48 6.43 15.10 0.49
C LEU A 48 5.77 16.39 0.00
N SER A 49 4.53 16.32 -0.48
CA SER A 49 3.80 17.50 -0.96
C SER A 49 3.64 18.58 0.12
N ASN A 50 3.26 18.19 1.35
CA ASN A 50 3.05 19.15 2.44
C ASN A 50 4.36 19.85 2.84
N TYR A 51 5.43 19.09 3.08
CA TYR A 51 6.71 19.68 3.50
C TYR A 51 7.35 20.51 2.39
N SER A 52 7.26 20.07 1.14
CA SER A 52 7.73 20.86 0.01
C SER A 52 6.99 22.17 -0.14
N SER A 53 5.66 22.17 0.05
CA SER A 53 4.87 23.41 0.01
C SER A 53 5.25 24.36 1.14
N LEU A 54 5.44 23.85 2.37
CA LEU A 54 5.88 24.67 3.50
C LEU A 54 7.27 25.29 3.29
N VAL A 55 8.18 24.56 2.65
CA VAL A 55 9.51 25.08 2.28
C VAL A 55 9.40 26.12 1.17
N GLN A 56 8.60 25.84 0.14
CA GLN A 56 8.38 26.75 -0.99
C GLN A 56 7.76 28.08 -0.56
N ASP A 57 6.79 28.04 0.36
CA ASP A 57 6.11 29.21 0.91
C ASP A 57 6.97 29.96 1.95
N GLY A 58 8.15 29.44 2.28
CA GLY A 58 9.06 30.02 3.26
C GLY A 58 8.58 29.91 4.72
N VAL A 59 7.55 29.09 4.97
CA VAL A 59 7.00 28.84 6.32
C VAL A 59 7.95 27.97 7.15
N LEU A 60 8.61 27.02 6.51
CA LEU A 60 9.54 26.09 7.15
C LEU A 60 10.90 26.12 6.45
N SER A 61 11.99 26.04 7.22
CA SER A 61 13.32 25.89 6.61
C SER A 61 13.47 24.51 5.98
N LEU A 62 14.28 24.40 4.93
CA LEU A 62 14.60 23.12 4.31
C LEU A 62 15.22 22.13 5.31
N SER A 63 16.09 22.62 6.20
CA SER A 63 16.70 21.80 7.26
C SER A 63 15.66 21.24 8.24
N ASP A 64 14.72 22.08 8.68
CA ASP A 64 13.65 21.63 9.58
C ASP A 64 12.74 20.63 8.89
N ALA A 65 12.39 20.88 7.63
CA ALA A 65 11.59 19.96 6.82
C ALA A 65 12.24 18.57 6.73
N ILE A 66 13.53 18.48 6.42
CA ILE A 66 14.27 17.22 6.37
C ILE A 66 14.23 16.51 7.73
N SER A 67 14.50 17.24 8.82
CA SER A 67 14.54 16.68 10.17
C SER A 67 13.18 16.15 10.66
N LEU A 68 12.07 16.77 10.23
CA LEU A 68 10.72 16.46 10.70
C LEU A 68 9.99 15.43 9.81
N SER A 69 10.46 15.21 8.58
CA SER A 69 9.73 14.46 7.57
C SER A 69 10.37 13.15 7.15
N ASP A 70 11.64 12.90 7.45
CA ASP A 70 12.38 11.74 6.91
C ASP A 70 12.43 11.75 5.36
N LEU A 71 12.44 12.95 4.79
CA LEU A 71 12.62 13.21 3.37
C LEU A 71 14.01 13.78 3.13
N SER A 72 14.60 13.46 1.97
CA SER A 72 15.85 14.05 1.55
C SER A 72 15.67 15.45 0.97
N GLU A 73 16.75 16.21 0.93
CA GLU A 73 16.80 17.50 0.24
C GLU A 73 16.41 17.36 -1.24
N GLU A 74 16.89 16.31 -1.90
CA GLU A 74 16.61 16.03 -3.31
C GLU A 74 15.13 15.75 -3.55
N GLU A 75 14.47 15.02 -2.65
CA GLU A 75 13.03 14.76 -2.75
C GLU A 75 12.26 16.08 -2.67
N ILE A 76 12.54 16.88 -1.64
CA ILE A 76 11.84 18.14 -1.40
C ILE A 76 12.06 19.12 -2.57
N ASN A 77 13.32 19.35 -2.94
CA ASN A 77 13.67 20.26 -4.03
C ASN A 77 13.20 19.73 -5.40
N GLY A 78 13.22 18.42 -5.60
CA GLY A 78 12.70 17.78 -6.81
C GLY A 78 11.20 18.04 -6.97
N TRP A 79 10.43 17.87 -5.88
CA TRP A 79 9.01 18.17 -5.87
C TRP A 79 8.74 19.66 -6.15
N ILE A 80 9.46 20.56 -5.48
CA ILE A 80 9.30 22.01 -5.69
C ILE A 80 9.59 22.38 -7.13
N ARG A 81 10.64 21.84 -7.76
CA ARG A 81 10.93 22.11 -9.18
C ARG A 81 9.85 21.61 -10.12
N ALA A 82 9.27 20.44 -9.83
CA ALA A 82 8.22 19.85 -10.64
C ALA A 82 6.86 20.56 -10.50
N HIS A 83 6.62 21.24 -9.38
CA HIS A 83 5.33 21.86 -9.03
C HIS A 83 5.39 23.38 -8.80
N SER A 84 6.54 24.00 -9.03
CA SER A 84 6.65 25.46 -9.10
C SER A 84 5.93 25.94 -10.36
N ASN A 85 4.77 26.57 -10.18
CA ASN A 85 4.19 27.40 -11.22
C ASN A 85 5.15 28.58 -11.43
N ALA A 86 5.66 28.74 -12.66
CA ALA A 86 6.54 29.84 -13.04
C ALA A 86 5.94 31.22 -12.71
#